data_AF-A0A8H4RCC4-F1
#
_entry.id   AF-A0A8H4RCC4-F1
#
_cell.length_a   1.000
_cell.length_b   1.000
_cell.length_c   1.000
_cell.angle_alpha   90.00
_cell.angle_beta   90.00
_cell.angle_gamma   90.00
#
_symmetry.space_group_name_H-M   'P 1'
#
loop_
_entity.id
_entity.type
_entity.pdbx_description
1 polymer ?
#
loop_
_entity_poly.entity_id
_entity_poly.type
_entity_poly.pdbx_seq_one_letter_code
_entity_poly.pdbx_strand_id
1 'polypeptide(L)'
;MTSLHLAAFHGHNGIINKSLKEGADINVVTQYYGTPLMAATMASQFQTMKFLIEKGADIHKTDLEGSTALYITASGGNIEAISLLLESGAQLEIGHEDGRTPLHAAIAGGHVEASRFLIAEGANLHSNKFHGFSPLHVAIVTKNGTIANQLLKSGADIETGNEYGSTPLHVATMQKSIPMIQLLLSKGSNLESRNCSGNAPLLVAATIGDEAIVRYLLEEGADINSKDDSGRSCLFSAAKGGNKNVLQLFLEKGGNAMEEDPTGWTLLHQAALSGHVEIILMLIKHGADVRKSDGVGETPLHCGARGGSEEVAQLLLDHGADINAKDAIGSTPLFDAKSYRKDDIVNFLIGEGADASLTDHLHFEEIEDDAGHKGVIQLQIPDGASQPELQVAARTYKKMVDSGSGVEIGDATWMKLVLQKAFNKFEGAGSLENQQKVPGKEVQAGGLVVKHKFVYLLNMK
;
A
#
# COMPACT_ATOMS: atom_id res chain seq x y z
N MET A 1 41.56 -7.53 0.09
CA MET A 1 42.18 -7.24 1.41
C MET A 1 43.64 -6.89 1.17
N THR A 2 44.09 -5.69 1.53
CA THR A 2 45.49 -5.26 1.30
C THR A 2 46.34 -5.45 2.55
N SER A 3 47.67 -5.44 2.41
CA SER A 3 48.61 -5.46 3.55
C SER A 3 48.33 -4.32 4.54
N LEU A 4 47.89 -3.16 4.03
CA LEU A 4 47.52 -1.99 4.82
C LEU A 4 46.31 -2.27 5.73
N HIS A 5 45.29 -2.99 5.25
CA HIS A 5 44.12 -3.37 6.05
C HIS A 5 44.48 -4.33 7.19
N LEU A 6 45.29 -5.36 6.90
CA LEU A 6 45.73 -6.31 7.93
C LEU A 6 46.60 -5.61 8.99
N ALA A 7 47.50 -4.73 8.55
CA ALA A 7 48.30 -3.94 9.46
C ALA A 7 47.43 -3.00 10.32
N ALA A 8 46.39 -2.39 9.74
CA ALA A 8 45.44 -1.57 10.47
C ALA A 8 44.63 -2.37 11.50
N PHE A 9 44.11 -3.53 11.10
CA PHE A 9 43.31 -4.43 11.94
C PHE A 9 44.11 -4.98 13.14
N HIS A 10 45.40 -5.30 12.94
CA HIS A 10 46.28 -5.82 14.00
C HIS A 10 47.10 -4.74 14.74
N GLY A 11 46.88 -3.45 14.43
CA GLY A 11 47.52 -2.34 15.11
C GLY A 11 49.02 -2.14 14.81
N HIS A 12 49.49 -2.59 13.64
CA HIS A 12 50.90 -2.58 13.25
C HIS A 12 51.30 -1.26 12.56
N ASN A 13 51.33 -0.15 13.31
CA ASN A 13 51.62 1.20 12.78
C ASN A 13 52.96 1.31 12.00
N GLY A 14 53.96 0.50 12.34
CA GLY A 14 55.23 0.44 11.59
C GLY A 14 55.06 -0.09 10.16
N ILE A 15 54.21 -1.10 9.98
CA ILE A 15 53.89 -1.67 8.65
C ILE A 15 53.04 -0.67 7.87
N ILE A 16 52.04 -0.05 8.51
CA ILE A 16 51.22 1.02 7.91
C ILE A 16 52.12 2.14 7.36
N ASN A 17 53.02 2.69 8.19
CA ASN A 17 53.92 3.76 7.79
C ASN A 17 54.82 3.36 6.62
N LYS A 18 55.29 2.12 6.58
CA LYS A 18 56.11 1.60 5.48
C LYS A 18 55.28 1.52 4.19
N SER A 19 54.09 0.93 4.24
CA SER A 19 53.20 0.83 3.08
C SER A 19 52.79 2.19 2.52
N LEU A 20 52.53 3.17 3.38
CA LEU A 20 52.23 4.55 2.93
C LEU A 20 53.43 5.20 2.22
N LYS A 21 54.67 4.98 2.70
CA LYS A 21 55.89 5.45 2.01
C LYS A 21 56.11 4.79 0.66
N GLU A 22 55.64 3.56 0.48
CA GLU A 22 55.67 2.82 -0.78
C GLU A 22 54.54 3.25 -1.75
N GLY A 23 53.72 4.24 -1.38
CA GLY A 23 52.67 4.80 -2.23
C GLY A 23 51.31 4.11 -2.10
N ALA A 24 51.08 3.32 -1.04
CA ALA A 24 49.76 2.75 -0.78
C ALA A 24 48.72 3.86 -0.52
N ASP A 25 47.56 3.76 -1.16
CA ASP A 25 46.43 4.64 -0.89
C ASP A 25 45.86 4.36 0.50
N ILE A 26 45.88 5.38 1.37
CA ILE A 26 45.38 5.31 2.74
C ILE A 26 43.85 5.11 2.81
N ASN A 27 43.14 5.43 1.73
CA ASN A 27 41.67 5.37 1.64
C ASN A 27 41.19 4.23 0.73
N VAL A 28 42.06 3.26 0.41
CA VAL A 28 41.69 2.10 -0.41
C VAL A 28 40.54 1.32 0.22
N VAL A 29 39.47 1.07 -0.53
CA VAL A 29 38.28 0.35 -0.05
C VAL A 29 38.36 -1.12 -0.42
N THR A 30 37.97 -2.01 0.50
CA THR A 30 37.86 -3.46 0.26
C THR A 30 36.49 -4.00 0.69
N GLN A 31 36.10 -5.13 0.11
CA GLN A 31 34.79 -5.75 0.31
C GLN A 31 34.45 -6.10 1.78
N TYR A 32 35.43 -6.46 2.60
CA TYR A 32 35.18 -6.98 3.95
C TYR A 32 35.46 -5.99 5.08
N TYR A 33 36.29 -4.97 4.83
CA TYR A 33 36.78 -4.09 5.89
C TYR A 33 36.57 -2.60 5.59
N GLY A 34 35.97 -2.26 4.45
CA GLY A 34 35.89 -0.86 4.02
C GLY A 34 37.29 -0.28 3.81
N THR A 35 37.60 0.85 4.45
CA THR A 35 38.92 1.49 4.46
C THR A 35 39.87 0.91 5.52
N PRO A 36 41.19 1.18 5.48
CA PRO A 36 42.08 0.84 6.58
C PRO A 36 41.65 1.45 7.93
N LEU A 37 41.07 2.65 7.93
CA LEU A 37 40.52 3.27 9.15
C LEU A 37 39.36 2.44 9.71
N MET A 38 38.47 1.94 8.86
CA MET A 38 37.36 1.05 9.25
C MET A 38 37.86 -0.30 9.76
N ALA A 39 38.92 -0.88 9.16
CA ALA A 39 39.55 -2.09 9.67
C ALA A 39 40.10 -1.91 11.10
N ALA A 40 40.81 -0.80 11.36
CA ALA A 40 41.29 -0.46 12.70
C ALA A 40 40.14 -0.24 13.69
N THR A 41 39.05 0.36 13.20
CA THR A 41 37.82 0.63 13.96
C THR A 41 37.16 -0.66 14.43
N MET A 42 36.93 -1.62 13.53
CA MET A 42 36.31 -2.92 13.83
C MET A 42 37.12 -3.71 14.88
N ALA A 43 38.45 -3.58 14.83
CA ALA A 43 39.36 -4.20 15.79
C ALA A 43 39.64 -3.36 17.04
N SER A 44 38.97 -2.20 17.20
CA SER A 44 39.16 -1.28 18.35
C SER A 44 40.62 -0.85 18.55
N GLN A 45 41.39 -0.69 17.47
CA GLN A 45 42.80 -0.30 17.49
C GLN A 45 42.94 1.22 17.60
N PHE A 46 42.60 1.81 18.76
CA PHE A 46 42.50 3.27 18.93
C PHE A 46 43.79 4.04 18.56
N GLN A 47 44.96 3.50 18.91
CA GLN A 47 46.24 4.13 18.55
C GLN A 47 46.50 4.10 17.04
N THR A 48 46.01 3.07 16.37
CA THR A 48 46.10 2.94 14.91
C THR A 48 45.08 3.82 14.21
N MET A 49 43.88 3.97 14.77
CA MET A 49 42.90 4.95 14.29
C MET A 49 43.50 6.37 14.33
N LYS A 50 44.05 6.80 15.48
CA LYS A 50 44.76 8.08 15.62
C LYS A 50 45.86 8.24 14.57
N PHE A 51 46.71 7.22 14.46
CA PHE A 51 47.82 7.23 13.50
C PHE A 51 47.35 7.36 12.05
N LEU A 52 46.29 6.65 11.65
CA LEU A 52 45.74 6.74 10.29
C LEU A 52 45.13 8.12 10.01
N ILE A 53 44.41 8.68 10.97
CA ILE A 53 43.83 10.03 10.87
C ILE A 53 44.94 11.09 10.74
N GLU A 54 45.99 11.03 11.56
CA GLU A 54 47.16 11.91 11.48
C GLU A 54 47.90 11.80 10.14
N LYS A 55 47.80 10.65 9.47
CA LYS A 55 48.37 10.41 8.13
C LYS A 55 47.45 10.83 6.98
N GLY A 56 46.29 11.42 7.28
CA GLY A 56 45.36 11.94 6.27
C GLY A 56 44.36 10.91 5.76
N ALA A 57 44.01 9.89 6.56
CA ALA A 57 42.85 9.05 6.27
C ALA A 57 41.59 9.91 6.22
N ASP A 58 40.77 9.74 5.19
CA ASP A 58 39.51 10.43 5.03
C ASP A 58 38.47 9.79 5.96
N ILE A 59 38.10 10.52 7.00
CA ILE A 59 37.15 10.09 8.04
C ILE A 59 35.74 9.85 7.48
N HIS A 60 35.38 10.51 6.38
CA HIS A 60 34.07 10.39 5.75
C HIS A 60 34.04 9.43 4.58
N LYS A 61 35.18 8.83 4.23
CA LYS A 61 35.24 7.83 3.17
C LYS A 61 34.34 6.65 3.55
N THR A 62 33.45 6.28 2.65
CA THR A 62 32.53 5.16 2.85
C THR A 62 33.13 3.84 2.40
N ASP A 63 32.63 2.74 2.94
CA ASP A 63 32.84 1.41 2.38
C ASP A 63 32.00 1.19 1.11
N LEU A 64 31.91 -0.06 0.66
CA LEU A 64 31.13 -0.42 -0.55
C LEU A 64 29.61 -0.41 -0.32
N GLU A 65 29.16 -0.40 0.94
CA GLU A 65 27.74 -0.32 1.32
C GLU A 65 27.35 1.13 1.67
N GLY A 66 28.28 2.08 1.53
CA GLY A 66 28.03 3.48 1.84
C GLY A 66 28.16 3.84 3.32
N SER A 67 28.65 2.95 4.18
CA SER A 67 28.86 3.20 5.60
C SER A 67 30.11 4.03 5.88
N THR A 68 30.05 5.02 6.76
CA THR A 68 31.23 5.71 7.30
C THR A 68 31.86 4.96 8.48
N ALA A 69 33.10 5.32 8.86
CA ALA A 69 33.75 4.76 10.05
C ALA A 69 32.94 5.05 11.34
N LEU A 70 32.30 6.23 11.42
CA LEU A 70 31.43 6.59 12.54
C LEU A 70 30.14 5.75 12.59
N TYR A 71 29.58 5.40 11.42
CA TYR A 71 28.43 4.49 11.36
C TYR A 71 28.80 3.09 11.88
N ILE A 72 29.92 2.53 11.42
CA ILE A 72 30.37 1.18 11.80
C ILE A 72 30.70 1.11 13.30
N THR A 73 31.38 2.12 13.86
CA THR A 73 31.62 2.19 15.32
C THR A 73 30.33 2.25 16.12
N ALA A 74 29.38 3.08 15.69
CA ALA A 74 28.10 3.23 16.36
C ALA A 74 27.30 1.92 16.33
N SER A 75 27.29 1.22 15.19
CA SER A 75 26.67 -0.10 15.04
C SER A 75 27.28 -1.16 15.96
N GLY A 76 28.58 -1.07 16.26
CA GLY A 76 29.28 -1.96 17.21
C GLY A 76 29.29 -1.47 18.66
N GLY A 77 28.76 -0.27 18.95
CA GLY A 77 28.65 0.26 20.30
C GLY A 77 29.96 0.68 20.98
N ASN A 78 31.05 0.86 20.23
CA ASN A 78 32.36 1.23 20.79
C ASN A 78 32.45 2.74 21.04
N ILE A 79 32.20 3.16 22.29
CA ILE A 79 32.11 4.58 22.69
C ILE A 79 33.46 5.28 22.53
N GLU A 80 34.56 4.64 22.90
CA GLU A 80 35.90 5.22 22.78
C GLU A 80 36.27 5.50 21.32
N ALA A 81 35.85 4.62 20.40
CA ALA A 81 36.06 4.80 18.97
C ALA A 81 35.16 5.91 18.40
N ILE A 82 33.90 5.99 18.87
CA ILE A 82 32.97 7.08 18.53
C ILE A 82 33.57 8.43 18.98
N SER A 83 33.99 8.55 20.26
CA SER A 83 34.60 9.77 20.80
C SER A 83 35.81 10.21 19.99
N LEU A 84 36.72 9.28 19.69
CA LEU A 84 37.90 9.57 18.89
C LEU A 84 37.55 10.10 17.49
N LEU A 85 36.59 9.48 16.82
CA LEU A 85 36.18 9.91 15.49
C LEU A 85 35.53 11.30 15.51
N LEU A 86 34.68 11.59 16.51
CA LEU A 86 34.06 12.91 16.67
C LEU A 86 35.09 14.00 17.00
N GLU A 87 36.02 13.73 17.93
CA GLU A 87 37.15 14.63 18.23
C GLU A 87 38.01 14.93 17.00
N SER A 88 38.07 13.97 16.07
CA SER A 88 38.81 14.08 14.81
C SER A 88 38.02 14.74 13.68
N GLY A 89 36.78 15.18 13.93
CA GLY A 89 35.94 15.89 12.97
C GLY A 89 34.94 15.02 12.19
N ALA A 90 34.66 13.78 12.63
CA ALA A 90 33.57 13.00 12.07
C ALA A 90 32.21 13.71 12.26
N GLN A 91 31.32 13.58 11.28
CA GLN A 91 30.02 14.27 11.27
C GLN A 91 28.93 13.31 11.71
N LEU A 92 28.14 13.72 12.71
CA LEU A 92 27.08 12.92 13.32
C LEU A 92 25.94 12.52 12.37
N GLU A 93 25.79 13.19 11.24
CA GLU A 93 24.66 13.00 10.32
C GLU A 93 25.02 12.22 9.05
N ILE A 94 26.30 11.92 8.83
CA ILE A 94 26.76 11.11 7.69
C ILE A 94 26.99 9.67 8.18
N GLY A 95 26.07 8.77 7.82
CA GLY A 95 26.10 7.38 8.25
C GLY A 95 26.25 6.39 7.11
N HIS A 96 25.13 6.12 6.44
CA HIS A 96 24.98 5.09 5.42
C HIS A 96 24.31 5.68 4.15
N GLU A 97 24.44 5.03 2.99
CA GLU A 97 23.89 5.53 1.71
C GLU A 97 22.36 5.62 1.68
N ASP A 98 21.68 4.75 2.44
CA ASP A 98 20.21 4.73 2.61
C ASP A 98 19.67 5.86 3.50
N GLY A 99 20.55 6.74 3.99
CA GLY A 99 20.20 7.88 4.82
C GLY A 99 20.16 7.59 6.32
N ARG A 100 20.48 6.38 6.78
CA ARG A 100 20.65 6.12 8.22
C ARG A 100 21.85 6.89 8.76
N THR A 101 21.70 7.42 9.97
CA THR A 101 22.75 8.14 10.71
C THR A 101 23.47 7.19 11.69
N PRO A 102 24.67 7.53 12.19
CA PRO A 102 25.30 6.83 13.31
C PRO A 102 24.37 6.59 14.50
N LEU A 103 23.47 7.54 14.84
CA LEU A 103 22.48 7.33 15.90
C LEU A 103 21.52 6.17 15.55
N HIS A 104 21.04 6.08 14.31
CA HIS A 104 20.23 4.94 13.88
C HIS A 104 20.99 3.62 14.03
N ALA A 105 22.28 3.58 13.70
CA ALA A 105 23.12 2.39 13.83
C ALA A 105 23.27 1.94 15.29
N ALA A 106 23.58 2.87 16.20
CA ALA A 106 23.70 2.56 17.63
C ALA A 106 22.40 2.01 18.23
N ILE A 107 21.26 2.56 17.81
CA ILE A 107 19.93 2.10 18.23
C ILE A 107 19.61 0.72 17.65
N ALA A 108 19.92 0.50 16.37
CA ALA A 108 19.73 -0.78 15.70
C ALA A 108 20.58 -1.91 16.33
N GLY A 109 21.81 -1.59 16.74
CA GLY A 109 22.68 -2.49 17.50
C GLY A 109 22.27 -2.68 18.97
N GLY A 110 21.28 -1.93 19.45
CA GLY A 110 20.80 -2.00 20.84
C GLY A 110 21.76 -1.38 21.87
N HIS A 111 22.73 -0.58 21.43
CA HIS A 111 23.78 -0.02 22.28
C HIS A 111 23.29 1.23 23.01
N VAL A 112 22.73 1.02 24.20
CA VAL A 112 22.14 2.09 25.05
C VAL A 112 23.13 3.22 25.35
N GLU A 113 24.35 2.88 25.75
CA GLU A 113 25.35 3.89 26.14
C GLU A 113 25.95 4.62 24.92
N ALA A 114 26.16 3.93 23.80
CA ALA A 114 26.56 4.59 22.55
C ALA A 114 25.46 5.52 22.02
N SER A 115 24.20 5.10 22.10
CA SER A 115 23.05 5.95 21.75
C SER A 115 22.99 7.19 22.66
N ARG A 116 23.14 7.00 23.98
CA ARG A 116 23.19 8.11 24.95
C ARG A 116 24.31 9.10 24.63
N PHE A 117 25.50 8.59 24.32
CA PHE A 117 26.65 9.40 23.98
C PHE A 117 26.39 10.23 22.72
N LEU A 118 25.93 9.61 21.63
CA LEU A 118 25.60 10.31 20.39
C LEU A 118 24.50 11.37 20.57
N ILE A 119 23.49 11.10 21.40
CA ILE A 119 22.45 12.09 21.76
C ILE A 119 23.07 13.29 22.51
N ALA A 120 23.99 13.05 23.45
CA ALA A 120 24.67 14.10 24.20
C ALA A 120 25.58 14.97 23.31
N GLU A 121 26.18 14.37 22.28
CA GLU A 121 26.98 15.08 21.26
C GLU A 121 26.11 15.85 20.25
N GLY A 122 24.79 15.79 20.37
CA GLY A 122 23.86 16.59 19.56
C GLY A 122 23.41 15.93 18.25
N ALA A 123 23.42 14.59 18.18
CA ALA A 123 22.86 13.87 17.03
C ALA A 123 21.38 14.24 16.80
N ASN A 124 20.99 14.40 15.53
CA ASN A 124 19.63 14.77 15.16
C ASN A 124 18.62 13.66 15.49
N LEU A 125 17.70 13.96 16.41
CA LEU A 125 16.65 13.03 16.85
C LEU A 125 15.48 12.90 15.87
N HIS A 126 15.46 13.73 14.81
CA HIS A 126 14.37 13.82 13.84
C HIS A 126 14.81 13.44 12.42
N SER A 127 16.03 12.93 12.25
CA SER A 127 16.50 12.47 10.93
C SER A 127 15.62 11.33 10.43
N ASN A 128 15.02 11.48 9.26
CA ASN A 128 14.02 10.55 8.71
C ASN A 128 14.31 10.14 7.25
N LYS A 129 15.56 10.30 6.80
CA LYS A 129 15.95 9.99 5.41
C LYS A 129 15.79 8.50 5.06
N PHE A 130 15.86 7.63 6.06
CA PHE A 130 15.67 6.19 5.92
C PHE A 130 14.17 5.82 5.96
N HIS A 131 13.48 5.82 4.81
CA HIS A 131 12.04 5.48 4.70
C HIS A 131 11.10 6.27 5.64
N GLY A 132 11.48 7.49 6.02
CA GLY A 132 10.75 8.27 7.03
C GLY A 132 10.97 7.80 8.48
N PHE A 133 11.74 6.75 8.73
CA PHE A 133 12.01 6.27 10.10
C PHE A 133 12.95 7.23 10.81
N SER A 134 12.45 7.79 11.92
CA SER A 134 13.23 8.53 12.91
C SER A 134 13.99 7.58 13.85
N PRO A 135 14.98 8.07 14.61
CA PRO A 135 15.62 7.32 15.70
C PRO A 135 14.61 6.68 16.67
N LEU A 136 13.51 7.39 16.98
CA LEU A 136 12.46 6.87 17.85
C LEU A 136 11.73 5.67 17.23
N HIS A 137 11.43 5.73 15.92
CA HIS A 137 10.85 4.58 15.23
C HIS A 137 11.77 3.36 15.25
N VAL A 138 13.08 3.55 15.03
CA VAL A 138 14.04 2.43 15.07
C VAL A 138 14.12 1.84 16.49
N ALA A 139 14.09 2.66 17.54
CA ALA A 139 14.07 2.17 18.93
C ALA A 139 12.82 1.32 19.25
N ILE A 140 11.68 1.64 18.63
CA ILE A 140 10.43 0.88 18.78
C ILE A 140 10.50 -0.44 18.00
N VAL A 141 11.03 -0.43 16.77
CA VAL A 141 11.23 -1.65 15.98
C VAL A 141 12.19 -2.60 16.67
N THR A 142 13.26 -2.09 17.29
CA THR A 142 14.20 -2.91 18.08
C THR A 142 13.67 -3.24 19.49
N LYS A 143 12.47 -2.78 19.84
CA LYS A 143 11.80 -3.00 21.13
C LYS A 143 12.64 -2.57 22.34
N ASN A 144 13.50 -1.56 22.16
CA ASN A 144 14.39 -1.05 23.20
C ASN A 144 13.75 0.13 23.93
N GLY A 145 12.95 -0.17 24.96
CA GLY A 145 12.25 0.84 25.76
C GLY A 145 13.18 1.81 26.50
N THR A 146 14.40 1.38 26.84
CA THR A 146 15.39 2.25 27.49
C THR A 146 15.81 3.36 26.54
N ILE A 147 16.19 3.00 25.31
CA ILE A 147 16.57 3.97 24.27
C ILE A 147 15.37 4.84 23.88
N ALA A 148 14.19 4.26 23.66
CA ALA A 148 13.00 5.02 23.32
C ALA A 148 12.68 6.09 24.39
N ASN A 149 12.74 5.72 25.67
CA ASN A 149 12.54 6.66 26.78
C ASN A 149 13.64 7.75 26.85
N GLN A 150 14.90 7.42 26.52
CA GLN A 150 15.98 8.40 26.44
C GLN A 150 15.76 9.41 25.30
N LEU A 151 15.37 8.93 24.13
CA LEU A 151 15.05 9.80 22.97
C LEU A 151 13.92 10.77 23.31
N LEU A 152 12.82 10.26 23.88
CA LEU A 152 11.67 11.09 24.29
C LEU A 152 12.06 12.12 25.34
N LYS A 153 12.87 11.75 26.34
CA LYS A 153 13.40 12.71 27.33
C LYS A 153 14.31 13.78 26.72
N SER A 154 14.96 13.46 25.60
CA SER A 154 15.89 14.35 24.91
C SER A 154 15.21 15.20 23.83
N GLY A 155 13.87 15.13 23.72
CA GLY A 155 13.09 15.96 22.80
C GLY A 155 12.79 15.32 21.45
N ALA A 156 12.96 14.00 21.29
CA ALA A 156 12.47 13.31 20.10
C ALA A 156 10.95 13.50 19.98
N ASP A 157 10.48 13.80 18.77
CA ASP A 157 9.07 14.02 18.50
C ASP A 157 8.29 12.71 18.62
N ILE A 158 7.35 12.67 19.56
CA ILE A 158 6.52 11.49 19.84
C ILE A 158 5.45 11.24 18.76
N GLU A 159 5.14 12.26 17.94
CA GLU A 159 4.13 12.19 16.87
C GLU A 159 4.75 12.22 15.47
N THR A 160 6.06 12.04 15.36
CA THR A 160 6.77 12.01 14.07
C THR A 160 6.17 10.95 13.14
N GLY A 161 5.74 11.33 11.94
CA GLY A 161 5.28 10.36 10.93
C GLY A 161 6.44 9.78 10.12
N ASN A 162 6.38 8.50 9.77
CA ASN A 162 7.22 7.92 8.72
C ASN A 162 6.66 8.18 7.31
N GLU A 163 7.19 7.52 6.27
CA GLU A 163 6.72 7.71 4.88
C GLU A 163 5.23 7.37 4.66
N TYR A 164 4.65 6.54 5.54
CA TYR A 164 3.21 6.20 5.56
C TYR A 164 2.41 7.08 6.52
N GLY A 165 3.01 8.14 7.07
CA GLY A 165 2.41 8.97 8.13
C GLY A 165 2.21 8.21 9.44
N SER A 166 2.78 7.01 9.58
CA SER A 166 2.63 6.21 10.79
C SER A 166 3.50 6.81 11.89
N THR A 167 2.87 7.17 13.01
CA THR A 167 3.55 7.66 14.21
C THR A 167 4.25 6.52 14.98
N PRO A 168 5.13 6.82 15.96
CA PRO A 168 5.66 5.85 16.91
C PRO A 168 4.61 4.87 17.47
N LEU A 169 3.42 5.36 17.80
CA LEU A 169 2.33 4.54 18.36
C LEU A 169 1.75 3.54 17.34
N HIS A 170 1.64 3.95 16.07
CA HIS A 170 1.27 3.03 14.98
C HIS A 170 2.33 1.93 14.82
N VAL A 171 3.61 2.31 14.81
CA VAL A 171 4.70 1.34 14.66
C VAL A 171 4.75 0.38 15.85
N ALA A 172 4.57 0.86 17.09
CA ALA A 172 4.51 0.01 18.28
C ALA A 172 3.35 -1.00 18.21
N THR A 173 2.20 -0.55 17.68
CA THR A 173 1.02 -1.40 17.42
C THR A 173 1.32 -2.46 16.36
N MET A 174 1.96 -2.10 15.24
CA MET A 174 2.40 -3.03 14.20
C MET A 174 3.41 -4.06 14.69
N GLN A 175 4.31 -3.65 15.60
CA GLN A 175 5.31 -4.52 16.22
C GLN A 175 4.75 -5.42 17.33
N LYS A 176 3.43 -5.33 17.60
CA LYS A 176 2.71 -6.05 18.65
C LYS A 176 3.36 -5.90 20.03
N SER A 177 3.78 -4.68 20.37
CA SER A 177 4.55 -4.42 21.59
C SER A 177 3.77 -3.57 22.59
N ILE A 178 2.99 -4.22 23.45
CA ILE A 178 2.29 -3.54 24.57
C ILE A 178 3.24 -2.68 25.42
N PRO A 179 4.46 -3.13 25.80
CA PRO A 179 5.38 -2.28 26.55
C PRO A 179 5.77 -0.98 25.83
N MET A 180 5.90 -1.00 24.50
CA MET A 180 6.20 0.22 23.74
C MET A 180 4.97 1.11 23.62
N ILE A 181 3.78 0.54 23.44
CA ILE A 181 2.51 1.28 23.45
C ILE A 181 2.33 1.97 24.80
N GLN A 182 2.48 1.25 25.92
CA GLN A 182 2.43 1.79 27.29
C GLN A 182 3.43 2.92 27.50
N LEU A 183 4.68 2.74 27.06
CA LEU A 183 5.69 3.78 27.14
C LEU A 183 5.25 5.04 26.39
N LEU A 184 4.78 4.92 25.15
CA LEU A 184 4.38 6.06 24.33
C LEU A 184 3.16 6.78 24.90
N LEU A 185 2.12 6.05 25.32
CA LEU A 185 0.94 6.65 25.94
C LEU A 185 1.28 7.35 27.27
N SER A 186 2.14 6.75 28.09
CA SER A 186 2.63 7.38 29.33
C SER A 186 3.43 8.67 29.09
N LYS A 187 3.92 8.87 27.86
CA LYS A 187 4.65 10.07 27.42
C LYS A 187 3.77 11.07 26.67
N GLY A 188 2.46 10.81 26.61
CA GLY A 188 1.47 11.71 26.02
C GLY A 188 1.33 11.55 24.51
N SER A 189 1.64 10.37 23.95
CA SER A 189 1.34 10.11 22.54
C SER A 189 -0.17 10.20 22.30
N ASN A 190 -0.55 10.78 21.17
CA ASN A 190 -1.94 10.94 20.79
C ASN A 190 -2.52 9.61 20.26
N LEU A 191 -3.45 9.06 21.04
CA LEU A 191 -4.15 7.80 20.76
C LEU A 191 -4.97 7.85 19.46
N GLU A 192 -5.35 9.05 19.00
CA GLU A 192 -6.17 9.28 17.80
C GLU A 192 -5.39 9.86 16.62
N SER A 193 -4.05 9.84 16.66
CA SER A 193 -3.23 10.25 15.51
C SER A 193 -3.56 9.41 14.28
N ARG A 194 -3.63 10.03 13.10
CA ARG A 194 -4.01 9.37 11.85
C ARG A 194 -2.82 9.25 10.91
N ASN A 195 -2.60 8.06 10.34
CA ASN A 195 -1.60 7.85 9.29
C ASN A 195 -2.12 8.29 7.90
N CYS A 196 -1.33 8.09 6.83
CA CYS A 196 -1.71 8.50 5.46
C CYS A 196 -2.95 7.81 4.88
N SER A 197 -3.45 6.76 5.52
CA SER A 197 -4.73 6.11 5.16
C SER A 197 -5.87 6.51 6.10
N GLY A 198 -5.63 7.45 7.02
CA GLY A 198 -6.60 7.86 8.03
C GLY A 198 -6.74 6.89 9.20
N ASN A 199 -5.92 5.84 9.26
CA ASN A 199 -6.02 4.87 10.35
C ASN A 199 -5.48 5.48 11.63
N ALA A 200 -6.27 5.40 12.70
CA ALA A 200 -5.78 5.53 14.07
C ALA A 200 -5.11 4.21 14.53
N PRO A 201 -4.29 4.22 15.60
CA PRO A 201 -3.70 3.02 16.18
C PRO A 201 -4.70 1.88 16.44
N LEU A 202 -5.93 2.20 16.86
CA LEU A 202 -6.97 1.18 17.09
C LEU A 202 -7.37 0.46 15.79
N LEU A 203 -7.47 1.14 14.65
CA LEU A 203 -7.77 0.53 13.35
C LEU A 203 -6.62 -0.38 12.89
N VAL A 204 -5.38 0.02 13.17
CA VAL A 204 -4.21 -0.82 12.90
C VAL A 204 -4.24 -2.08 13.78
N ALA A 205 -4.50 -1.94 15.08
CA ALA A 205 -4.65 -3.07 15.99
C ALA A 205 -5.77 -4.02 15.56
N ALA A 206 -6.90 -3.47 15.10
CA ALA A 206 -8.03 -4.23 14.59
C ALA A 206 -7.68 -5.05 13.34
N THR A 207 -6.90 -4.47 12.42
CA THR A 207 -6.43 -5.16 11.21
C THR A 207 -5.43 -6.26 11.53
N ILE A 208 -4.60 -6.05 12.55
CA ILE A 208 -3.58 -7.02 13.00
C ILE A 208 -4.19 -8.20 13.77
N GLY A 209 -5.28 -7.94 14.51
CA GLY A 209 -6.01 -8.98 15.24
C GLY A 209 -5.50 -9.28 16.63
N ASP A 210 -4.60 -8.45 17.17
CA ASP A 210 -4.12 -8.64 18.53
C ASP A 210 -5.15 -8.12 19.54
N GLU A 211 -6.00 -9.03 20.03
CA GLU A 211 -7.08 -8.71 20.96
C GLU A 211 -6.57 -8.03 22.24
N ALA A 212 -5.38 -8.39 22.73
CA ALA A 212 -4.81 -7.78 23.93
C ALA A 212 -4.48 -6.30 23.70
N ILE A 213 -3.91 -5.97 22.53
CA ILE A 213 -3.65 -4.58 22.15
C ILE A 213 -4.96 -3.82 21.93
N VAL A 214 -5.94 -4.41 21.25
CA VAL A 214 -7.26 -3.78 21.05
C VAL A 214 -7.91 -3.45 22.39
N ARG A 215 -7.94 -4.40 23.33
CA ARG A 215 -8.48 -4.17 24.69
C ARG A 215 -7.72 -3.07 25.41
N TYR A 216 -6.39 -3.11 25.37
CA TYR A 216 -5.56 -2.10 26.02
C TYR A 216 -5.80 -0.69 25.46
N LEU A 217 -5.83 -0.52 24.13
CA LEU A 217 -6.11 0.79 23.52
C LEU A 217 -7.51 1.30 23.86
N LEU A 218 -8.52 0.43 23.90
CA LEU A 218 -9.88 0.80 24.32
C LEU A 218 -9.94 1.19 25.80
N GLU A 219 -9.18 0.53 26.68
CA GLU A 219 -9.07 0.87 28.10
C GLU A 219 -8.40 2.25 28.31
N GLU A 220 -7.43 2.59 27.47
CA GLU A 220 -6.78 3.91 27.43
C GLU A 220 -7.67 4.99 26.76
N GLY A 221 -8.87 4.63 26.30
CA GLY A 221 -9.88 5.57 25.81
C GLY A 221 -9.91 5.78 24.30
N ALA A 222 -9.37 4.84 23.51
CA ALA A 222 -9.42 4.94 22.05
C ALA A 222 -10.87 4.95 21.54
N ASP A 223 -11.17 5.78 20.56
CA ASP A 223 -12.52 5.85 19.98
C ASP A 223 -12.80 4.63 19.11
N ILE A 224 -13.68 3.75 19.60
CA ILE A 224 -14.15 2.57 18.87
C ILE A 224 -14.84 2.92 17.54
N ASN A 225 -15.36 4.14 17.42
CA ASN A 225 -16.04 4.63 16.22
C ASN A 225 -15.09 5.32 15.23
N SER A 226 -13.79 5.34 15.51
CA SER A 226 -12.79 5.90 14.59
C SER A 226 -12.89 5.23 13.23
N LYS A 227 -12.76 6.06 12.19
CA LYS A 227 -12.87 5.67 10.78
C LYS A 227 -11.65 6.10 10.00
N ASP A 228 -11.21 5.27 9.06
CA ASP A 228 -10.17 5.59 8.10
C ASP A 228 -10.64 6.65 7.08
N ASP A 229 -9.78 7.04 6.13
CA ASP A 229 -10.14 8.04 5.12
C ASP A 229 -11.15 7.52 4.08
N SER A 230 -11.36 6.19 4.00
CA SER A 230 -12.42 5.56 3.23
C SER A 230 -13.74 5.48 4.00
N GLY A 231 -13.80 6.01 5.23
CA GLY A 231 -14.99 5.95 6.08
C GLY A 231 -15.22 4.58 6.74
N ARG A 232 -14.21 3.70 6.75
CA ARG A 232 -14.29 2.34 7.29
C ARG A 232 -13.88 2.30 8.77
N SER A 233 -14.67 1.62 9.59
CA SER A 233 -14.48 1.57 11.05
C SER A 233 -13.44 0.51 11.48
N CYS A 234 -13.19 0.42 12.79
CA CYS A 234 -12.42 -0.68 13.38
C CYS A 234 -13.03 -2.07 13.11
N LEU A 235 -14.36 -2.15 12.94
CA LEU A 235 -15.06 -3.39 12.62
C LEU A 235 -14.75 -3.84 11.18
N PHE A 236 -14.69 -2.90 10.22
CA PHE A 236 -14.16 -3.14 8.87
C PHE A 236 -12.71 -3.65 8.89
N SER A 237 -11.84 -3.01 9.67
CA SER A 237 -10.45 -3.42 9.83
C SER A 237 -10.33 -4.85 10.36
N ALA A 238 -11.13 -5.22 11.36
CA ALA A 238 -11.18 -6.58 11.88
C ALA A 238 -11.67 -7.61 10.85
N ALA A 239 -12.71 -7.27 10.07
CA ALA A 239 -13.21 -8.11 8.99
C ALA A 239 -12.16 -8.29 7.88
N LYS A 240 -11.45 -7.22 7.48
CA LYS A 240 -10.35 -7.26 6.49
C LYS A 240 -9.21 -8.16 6.95
N GLY A 241 -8.84 -8.08 8.23
CA GLY A 241 -7.77 -8.89 8.81
C GLY A 241 -8.15 -10.35 9.12
N GLY A 242 -9.44 -10.72 9.04
CA GLY A 242 -9.91 -12.06 9.41
C GLY A 242 -9.98 -12.29 10.92
N ASN A 243 -10.01 -11.22 11.71
CA ASN A 243 -9.77 -11.27 13.15
C ASN A 243 -11.06 -11.48 13.92
N LYS A 244 -11.55 -12.73 13.94
CA LYS A 244 -12.85 -13.09 14.52
C LYS A 244 -13.06 -12.61 15.95
N ASN A 245 -12.07 -12.82 16.84
CA ASN A 245 -12.23 -12.43 18.24
C ASN A 245 -12.32 -10.90 18.41
N VAL A 246 -11.54 -10.17 17.61
CA VAL A 246 -11.59 -8.70 17.60
C VAL A 246 -12.91 -8.21 17.01
N LEU A 247 -13.37 -8.81 15.91
CA LEU A 247 -14.68 -8.50 15.33
C LEU A 247 -15.79 -8.74 16.38
N GLN A 248 -15.78 -9.89 17.05
CA GLN A 248 -16.74 -10.24 18.09
C GLN A 248 -16.69 -9.23 19.25
N LEU A 249 -15.50 -8.86 19.73
CA LEU A 249 -15.32 -7.84 20.77
C LEU A 249 -15.96 -6.50 20.38
N PHE A 250 -15.78 -6.05 19.13
CA PHE A 250 -16.40 -4.81 18.67
C PHE A 250 -17.92 -4.92 18.54
N LEU A 251 -18.45 -6.05 18.07
CA LEU A 251 -19.90 -6.30 18.04
C LEU A 251 -20.50 -6.30 19.46
N GLU A 252 -19.84 -6.95 20.42
CA GLU A 252 -20.24 -6.94 21.84
C GLU A 252 -20.23 -5.53 22.45
N LYS A 253 -19.38 -4.63 21.94
CA LYS A 253 -19.32 -3.22 22.31
C LYS A 253 -20.28 -2.32 21.51
N GLY A 254 -21.22 -2.90 20.76
CA GLY A 254 -22.27 -2.17 20.05
C GLY A 254 -21.95 -1.85 18.59
N GLY A 255 -20.91 -2.45 18.01
CA GLY A 255 -20.61 -2.34 16.59
C GLY A 255 -21.74 -2.88 15.70
N ASN A 256 -21.93 -2.25 14.54
CA ASN A 256 -22.97 -2.64 13.59
C ASN A 256 -22.44 -3.66 12.56
N ALA A 257 -22.83 -4.93 12.68
CA ALA A 257 -22.46 -6.00 11.72
C ALA A 257 -22.96 -5.75 10.28
N MET A 258 -23.88 -4.80 10.09
CA MET A 258 -24.48 -4.45 8.82
C MET A 258 -23.99 -3.07 8.33
N GLU A 259 -22.86 -2.57 8.87
CA GLU A 259 -22.30 -1.31 8.42
C GLU A 259 -21.83 -1.37 6.96
N GLU A 260 -21.92 -0.23 6.30
CA GLU A 260 -21.44 0.01 4.95
C GLU A 260 -20.55 1.26 4.93
N ASP A 261 -19.52 1.24 4.08
CA ASP A 261 -18.72 2.43 3.79
C ASP A 261 -19.48 3.37 2.82
N PRO A 262 -18.97 4.58 2.52
CA PRO A 262 -19.67 5.53 1.66
C PRO A 262 -19.97 5.05 0.24
N THR A 263 -19.34 3.95 -0.23
CA THR A 263 -19.65 3.35 -1.54
C THR A 263 -20.68 2.23 -1.45
N GLY A 264 -21.26 1.99 -0.27
CA GLY A 264 -22.17 0.86 -0.02
C GLY A 264 -21.45 -0.47 0.16
N TRP A 265 -20.12 -0.48 0.27
CA TRP A 265 -19.35 -1.69 0.52
C TRP A 265 -19.60 -2.17 1.94
N THR A 266 -19.95 -3.43 2.14
CA THR A 266 -20.27 -3.99 3.48
C THR A 266 -19.12 -4.82 4.05
N LEU A 267 -19.19 -5.14 5.35
CA LEU A 267 -18.27 -6.10 5.99
C LEU A 267 -18.24 -7.44 5.27
N LEU A 268 -19.38 -7.87 4.71
CA LEU A 268 -19.51 -9.14 4.01
C LEU A 268 -18.77 -9.12 2.66
N HIS A 269 -18.81 -8.00 1.93
CA HIS A 269 -17.99 -7.81 0.72
C HIS A 269 -16.50 -7.91 1.05
N GLN A 270 -16.06 -7.22 2.12
CA GLN A 270 -14.67 -7.25 2.56
C GLN A 270 -14.22 -8.65 2.99
N ALA A 271 -15.02 -9.36 3.80
CA ALA A 271 -14.70 -10.70 4.26
C ALA A 271 -14.69 -11.72 3.12
N ALA A 272 -15.60 -11.60 2.16
CA ALA A 272 -15.64 -12.43 0.96
C ALA A 272 -14.41 -12.22 0.08
N LEU A 273 -14.04 -10.96 -0.21
CA LEU A 273 -12.84 -10.64 -0.98
C LEU A 273 -11.56 -11.19 -0.33
N SER A 274 -11.49 -11.13 1.00
CA SER A 274 -10.34 -11.59 1.78
C SER A 274 -10.33 -13.08 2.10
N GLY A 275 -11.41 -13.82 1.80
CA GLY A 275 -11.47 -15.28 2.02
C GLY A 275 -11.79 -15.71 3.46
N HIS A 276 -12.34 -14.83 4.31
CA HIS A 276 -12.47 -15.09 5.75
C HIS A 276 -13.81 -15.74 6.11
N VAL A 277 -13.89 -17.06 5.94
CA VAL A 277 -15.08 -17.90 6.17
C VAL A 277 -15.72 -17.69 7.56
N GLU A 278 -14.93 -17.70 8.63
CA GLU A 278 -15.48 -17.54 9.98
C GLU A 278 -16.09 -16.15 10.23
N ILE A 279 -15.55 -15.11 9.58
CA ILE A 279 -16.10 -13.76 9.62
C ILE A 279 -17.43 -13.74 8.87
N ILE A 280 -17.50 -14.34 7.68
CA ILE A 280 -18.74 -14.44 6.88
C ILE A 280 -19.85 -15.12 7.69
N LEU A 281 -19.57 -16.28 8.29
CA LEU A 281 -20.53 -16.98 9.15
C LEU A 281 -21.02 -16.12 10.32
N MET A 282 -20.09 -15.39 10.97
CA MET A 282 -20.45 -14.48 12.05
C MET A 282 -21.34 -13.33 11.58
N LEU A 283 -21.05 -12.73 10.42
CA LEU A 283 -21.83 -11.63 9.86
C LEU A 283 -23.23 -12.09 9.44
N ILE A 284 -23.35 -13.25 8.77
CA ILE A 284 -24.63 -13.84 8.39
C ILE A 284 -25.48 -14.14 9.65
N LYS A 285 -24.87 -14.68 10.71
CA LYS A 285 -25.54 -14.90 11.99
C LYS A 285 -26.10 -13.60 12.61
N HIS A 286 -25.46 -12.46 12.34
CA HIS A 286 -25.93 -11.14 12.75
C HIS A 286 -26.83 -10.45 11.73
N GLY A 287 -27.31 -11.18 10.70
CA GLY A 287 -28.31 -10.70 9.75
C GLY A 287 -27.74 -9.96 8.54
N ALA A 288 -26.45 -10.11 8.23
CA ALA A 288 -25.90 -9.58 6.98
C ALA A 288 -26.57 -10.21 5.75
N ASP A 289 -26.97 -9.39 4.80
CA ASP A 289 -27.61 -9.82 3.55
C ASP A 289 -26.55 -10.22 2.51
N VAL A 290 -26.54 -11.50 2.13
CA VAL A 290 -25.62 -12.07 1.13
C VAL A 290 -25.88 -11.57 -0.29
N ARG A 291 -27.05 -10.95 -0.55
CA ARG A 291 -27.44 -10.38 -1.85
C ARG A 291 -27.27 -8.86 -1.92
N LYS A 292 -26.96 -8.20 -0.81
CA LYS A 292 -26.77 -6.75 -0.77
C LYS A 292 -25.66 -6.38 -1.74
N SER A 293 -25.99 -5.51 -2.70
CA SER A 293 -25.01 -4.95 -3.61
C SER A 293 -24.47 -3.62 -3.09
N ASP A 294 -23.24 -3.30 -3.48
CA ASP A 294 -22.65 -1.98 -3.26
C ASP A 294 -23.17 -0.94 -4.29
N GLY A 295 -22.58 0.25 -4.29
CA GLY A 295 -22.94 1.36 -5.18
C GLY A 295 -22.65 1.15 -6.67
N VAL A 296 -21.86 0.13 -7.03
CA VAL A 296 -21.64 -0.29 -8.42
C VAL A 296 -22.35 -1.61 -8.76
N GLY A 297 -23.16 -2.14 -7.83
CA GLY A 297 -23.93 -3.37 -8.06
C GLY A 297 -23.15 -4.65 -7.78
N GLU A 298 -21.91 -4.57 -7.30
CA GLU A 298 -21.14 -5.77 -6.91
C GLU A 298 -21.78 -6.38 -5.66
N THR A 299 -21.87 -7.71 -5.62
CA THR A 299 -22.36 -8.46 -4.46
C THR A 299 -21.19 -9.15 -3.72
N PRO A 300 -21.39 -9.68 -2.50
CA PRO A 300 -20.37 -10.49 -1.84
C PRO A 300 -19.86 -11.66 -2.67
N LEU A 301 -20.68 -12.24 -3.55
CA LEU A 301 -20.25 -13.34 -4.42
C LEU A 301 -19.30 -12.86 -5.54
N HIS A 302 -19.48 -11.65 -6.08
CA HIS A 302 -18.48 -11.03 -6.97
C HIS A 302 -17.13 -10.91 -6.25
N CYS A 303 -17.16 -10.44 -5.00
CA CYS A 303 -15.97 -10.31 -4.16
C CYS A 303 -15.30 -11.67 -3.88
N GLY A 304 -16.07 -12.68 -3.48
CA GLY A 304 -15.57 -14.04 -3.23
C GLY A 304 -14.99 -14.68 -4.49
N ALA A 305 -15.61 -14.44 -5.64
CA ALA A 305 -15.11 -14.92 -6.92
C ALA A 305 -13.76 -14.30 -7.31
N ARG A 306 -13.57 -12.99 -7.07
CA ARG A 306 -12.26 -12.32 -7.22
C ARG A 306 -11.24 -12.78 -6.19
N GLY A 307 -11.67 -13.02 -4.95
CA GLY A 307 -10.84 -13.50 -3.85
C GLY A 307 -10.24 -14.88 -4.11
N GLY A 308 -11.01 -15.75 -4.79
CA GLY A 308 -10.54 -17.06 -5.23
C GLY A 308 -10.76 -18.18 -4.21
N SER A 309 -11.66 -18.02 -3.24
CA SER A 309 -11.96 -19.04 -2.22
C SER A 309 -13.26 -19.78 -2.56
N GLU A 310 -13.14 -21.07 -2.88
CA GLU A 310 -14.27 -21.95 -3.22
C GLU A 310 -15.21 -22.09 -2.02
N GLU A 311 -14.64 -22.24 -0.81
CA GLU A 311 -15.40 -22.33 0.43
C GLU A 311 -16.23 -21.06 0.68
N VAL A 312 -15.69 -19.87 0.40
CA VAL A 312 -16.46 -18.62 0.47
C VAL A 312 -17.57 -18.60 -0.58
N ALA A 313 -17.29 -18.99 -1.83
CA ALA A 313 -18.30 -19.00 -2.88
C ALA A 313 -19.44 -19.98 -2.54
N GLN A 314 -19.12 -21.21 -2.16
CA GLN A 314 -20.08 -22.20 -1.68
C GLN A 314 -20.90 -21.67 -0.51
N LEU A 315 -20.23 -21.11 0.50
CA LEU A 315 -20.90 -20.61 1.69
C LEU A 315 -21.92 -19.50 1.35
N LEU A 316 -21.55 -18.58 0.45
CA LEU A 316 -22.46 -17.52 -0.01
C LEU A 316 -23.64 -18.10 -0.81
N LEU A 317 -23.40 -19.08 -1.68
CA LEU A 317 -24.45 -19.77 -2.45
C LEU A 317 -25.42 -20.54 -1.55
N ASP A 318 -24.90 -21.26 -0.54
CA ASP A 318 -25.69 -22.00 0.46
C ASP A 318 -26.64 -21.07 1.23
N HIS A 319 -26.25 -19.80 1.41
CA HIS A 319 -27.05 -18.78 2.07
C HIS A 319 -27.88 -17.93 1.10
N GLY A 320 -27.90 -18.31 -0.18
CA GLY A 320 -28.81 -17.78 -1.20
C GLY A 320 -28.22 -16.66 -2.05
N ALA A 321 -26.91 -16.46 -2.12
CA ALA A 321 -26.32 -15.55 -3.10
C ALA A 321 -26.78 -15.91 -4.52
N ASP A 322 -27.05 -14.90 -5.34
CA ASP A 322 -27.40 -15.12 -6.74
C ASP A 322 -26.14 -15.36 -7.57
N ILE A 323 -25.99 -16.60 -8.06
CA ILE A 323 -24.83 -17.05 -8.85
C ILE A 323 -24.65 -16.25 -10.15
N ASN A 324 -25.73 -15.66 -10.67
CA ASN A 324 -25.76 -14.90 -11.91
C ASN A 324 -26.08 -13.41 -11.67
N ALA A 325 -25.88 -12.92 -10.43
CA ALA A 325 -26.03 -11.51 -10.12
C ALA A 325 -25.23 -10.66 -11.11
N LYS A 326 -25.83 -9.58 -11.62
CA LYS A 326 -25.19 -8.64 -12.53
C LYS A 326 -24.89 -7.34 -11.81
N ASP A 327 -23.65 -6.88 -11.89
CA ASP A 327 -23.28 -5.52 -11.45
C ASP A 327 -23.76 -4.45 -12.45
N ALA A 328 -23.38 -3.18 -12.23
CA ALA A 328 -23.79 -2.06 -13.08
C ALA A 328 -23.25 -2.12 -14.52
N ILE A 329 -22.22 -2.93 -14.81
CA ILE A 329 -21.70 -3.14 -16.17
C ILE A 329 -22.14 -4.49 -16.77
N GLY A 330 -22.95 -5.25 -16.03
CA GLY A 330 -23.43 -6.57 -16.43
C GLY A 330 -22.46 -7.70 -16.12
N SER A 331 -21.40 -7.43 -15.36
CA SER A 331 -20.45 -8.43 -14.92
C SER A 331 -21.12 -9.38 -13.94
N THR A 332 -20.76 -10.67 -14.03
CA THR A 332 -21.23 -11.73 -13.13
C THR A 332 -20.09 -12.23 -12.25
N PRO A 333 -20.36 -12.92 -11.12
CA PRO A 333 -19.31 -13.56 -10.34
C PRO A 333 -18.43 -14.52 -11.17
N LEU A 334 -19.01 -15.22 -12.14
CA LEU A 334 -18.25 -16.08 -13.07
C LEU A 334 -17.30 -15.27 -13.96
N PHE A 335 -17.73 -14.09 -14.43
CA PHE A 335 -16.86 -13.20 -15.19
C PHE A 335 -15.70 -12.69 -14.34
N ASP A 336 -15.99 -12.26 -13.11
CA ASP A 336 -14.97 -11.81 -12.16
C ASP A 336 -13.92 -12.90 -11.90
N ALA A 337 -14.36 -14.15 -11.65
CA ALA A 337 -13.46 -15.28 -11.50
C ALA A 337 -12.56 -15.46 -12.74
N LYS A 338 -13.11 -15.34 -13.96
CA LYS A 338 -12.33 -15.44 -15.21
C LYS A 338 -11.32 -14.29 -15.34
N SER A 339 -11.74 -13.05 -15.13
CA SER A 339 -10.91 -11.85 -15.27
C SER A 339 -9.73 -11.84 -14.31
N TYR A 340 -9.94 -12.35 -13.09
CA TYR A 340 -8.90 -12.49 -12.07
C TYR A 340 -8.16 -13.84 -12.12
N ARG A 341 -8.40 -14.65 -13.16
CA ARG A 341 -7.77 -15.96 -13.42
C ARG A 341 -7.88 -16.92 -12.23
N LYS A 342 -9.09 -17.04 -11.68
CA LYS A 342 -9.44 -17.95 -10.59
C LYS A 342 -10.06 -19.23 -11.16
N ASP A 343 -9.27 -20.04 -11.85
CA ASP A 343 -9.75 -21.21 -12.60
C ASP A 343 -10.53 -22.20 -11.74
N ASP A 344 -10.12 -22.41 -10.48
CA ASP A 344 -10.84 -23.26 -9.53
C ASP A 344 -12.26 -22.74 -9.28
N ILE A 345 -12.40 -21.42 -9.06
CA ILE A 345 -13.71 -20.78 -8.90
C ILE A 345 -14.52 -20.81 -10.20
N VAL A 346 -13.89 -20.64 -11.35
CA VAL A 346 -14.58 -20.73 -12.65
C VAL A 346 -15.21 -22.11 -12.81
N ASN A 347 -14.44 -23.17 -12.55
CA ASN A 347 -14.94 -24.55 -12.62
C ASN A 347 -16.02 -24.81 -11.58
N PHE A 348 -15.81 -24.34 -10.35
CA PHE A 348 -16.78 -24.46 -9.27
C PHE A 348 -18.11 -23.79 -9.61
N LEU A 349 -18.09 -22.50 -9.99
CA LEU A 349 -19.29 -21.75 -10.34
C LEU A 349 -20.02 -22.36 -11.54
N ILE A 350 -19.31 -22.83 -12.57
CA ILE A 350 -19.92 -23.56 -13.69
C ILE A 350 -20.57 -24.86 -13.20
N GLY A 351 -19.93 -25.59 -12.28
CA GLY A 351 -20.46 -26.79 -11.64
C GLY A 351 -21.75 -26.52 -10.86
N GLU A 352 -21.81 -25.39 -10.14
CA GLU A 352 -22.98 -24.93 -9.38
C GLU A 352 -24.06 -24.26 -10.27
N GLY A 353 -23.87 -24.23 -11.59
CA GLY A 353 -24.87 -23.78 -12.56
C GLY A 353 -24.80 -22.30 -12.95
N ALA A 354 -23.65 -21.65 -12.81
CA ALA A 354 -23.41 -20.32 -13.36
C ALA A 354 -23.58 -20.30 -14.88
N ASP A 355 -24.29 -19.32 -15.39
CA ASP A 355 -24.56 -19.20 -16.82
C ASP A 355 -23.34 -18.64 -17.56
N ALA A 356 -22.55 -19.53 -18.15
CA ALA A 356 -21.38 -19.18 -18.94
C ALA A 356 -21.69 -18.42 -20.25
N SER A 357 -22.96 -18.34 -20.65
CA SER A 357 -23.40 -17.57 -21.82
C SER A 357 -23.66 -16.09 -21.52
N LEU A 358 -23.78 -15.72 -20.23
CA LEU A 358 -23.82 -14.32 -19.81
C LEU A 358 -22.46 -13.68 -20.10
N THR A 359 -22.36 -13.01 -21.23
CA THR A 359 -21.23 -12.16 -21.59
C THR A 359 -21.51 -10.74 -21.12
N ASP A 360 -20.48 -10.07 -20.59
CA ASP A 360 -20.55 -8.65 -20.30
C ASP A 360 -21.09 -7.87 -21.49
N HIS A 361 -21.81 -6.80 -21.20
CA HIS A 361 -22.23 -5.83 -22.21
C HIS A 361 -21.05 -5.03 -22.77
N LEU A 362 -19.79 -5.39 -22.51
CA LEU A 362 -18.60 -4.67 -22.95
C LEU A 362 -17.85 -5.46 -24.03
N HIS A 363 -18.01 -5.02 -25.27
CA HIS A 363 -17.21 -5.50 -26.39
C HIS A 363 -16.09 -4.52 -26.69
N PHE A 364 -14.88 -5.06 -26.77
CA PHE A 364 -13.69 -4.35 -27.19
C PHE A 364 -13.37 -4.77 -28.62
N GLU A 365 -13.52 -3.85 -29.58
CA GLU A 365 -13.18 -4.11 -30.98
C GLU A 365 -11.86 -3.40 -31.32
N GLU A 366 -10.89 -4.17 -31.82
CA GLU A 366 -9.65 -3.61 -32.37
C GLU A 366 -9.97 -2.89 -33.69
N ILE A 367 -9.65 -1.61 -33.74
CA ILE A 367 -9.72 -0.81 -34.95
C ILE A 367 -8.30 -0.41 -35.36
N GLU A 368 -8.00 -0.58 -36.64
CA GLU A 368 -6.75 -0.11 -37.24
C GLU A 368 -7.09 1.10 -38.12
N ASP A 369 -6.43 2.23 -37.90
CA ASP A 369 -6.59 3.40 -38.75
C ASP A 369 -5.94 3.16 -40.14
N ASP A 370 -6.21 4.04 -41.09
CA ASP A 370 -5.71 3.89 -42.46
C ASP A 370 -4.17 4.10 -42.57
N ALA A 371 -3.52 4.48 -41.47
CA ALA A 371 -2.06 4.59 -41.32
C ALA A 371 -1.43 3.37 -40.62
N GLY A 372 -2.23 2.36 -40.23
CA GLY A 372 -1.78 1.13 -39.60
C GLY A 372 -1.65 1.20 -38.07
N HIS A 373 -2.16 2.25 -37.42
CA HIS A 373 -2.19 2.34 -35.96
C HIS A 373 -3.37 1.58 -35.41
N LYS A 374 -3.09 0.65 -34.49
CA LYS A 374 -4.09 -0.15 -33.80
C LYS A 374 -4.57 0.58 -32.54
N GLY A 375 -5.87 0.77 -32.42
CA GLY A 375 -6.57 1.25 -31.23
C GLY A 375 -7.67 0.27 -30.83
N VAL A 376 -8.17 0.40 -29.61
CA VAL A 376 -9.28 -0.41 -29.09
C VAL A 376 -10.44 0.52 -28.74
N ILE A 377 -11.63 0.23 -29.25
CA ILE A 377 -12.86 0.94 -28.85
C ILE A 377 -13.70 0.07 -27.91
N GLN A 378 -14.23 0.68 -26.85
CA GLN A 378 -15.11 0.04 -25.88
C GLN A 378 -16.57 0.34 -26.25
N LEU A 379 -17.36 -0.70 -26.51
CA LEU A 379 -18.77 -0.60 -26.87
C LEU A 379 -19.63 -1.24 -25.78
N GLN A 380 -20.62 -0.50 -25.28
CA GLN A 380 -21.65 -1.04 -24.39
C GLN A 380 -22.81 -1.60 -25.24
N ILE A 381 -23.07 -2.90 -25.17
CA ILE A 381 -23.99 -3.64 -26.04
C ILE A 381 -25.27 -4.03 -25.29
N PRO A 382 -26.47 -3.73 -25.81
CA PRO A 382 -27.73 -4.26 -25.26
C PRO A 382 -27.89 -5.78 -25.46
N ASP A 383 -28.60 -6.47 -24.56
CA ASP A 383 -28.93 -7.89 -24.68
C ASP A 383 -29.51 -8.24 -26.07
N GLY A 384 -28.91 -9.22 -26.77
CA GLY A 384 -29.42 -9.78 -28.02
C GLY A 384 -28.80 -9.28 -29.34
N ALA A 385 -27.80 -8.40 -29.31
CA ALA A 385 -27.12 -7.95 -30.53
C ALA A 385 -26.21 -9.05 -31.13
N SER A 386 -26.33 -9.28 -32.44
CA SER A 386 -25.55 -10.27 -33.18
C SER A 386 -24.18 -9.72 -33.64
N GLN A 387 -23.17 -10.59 -33.79
CA GLN A 387 -21.83 -10.22 -34.26
C GLN A 387 -21.79 -9.31 -35.52
N PRO A 388 -22.65 -9.54 -36.53
CA PRO A 388 -22.72 -8.65 -37.70
C PRO A 388 -23.22 -7.24 -37.37
N GLU A 389 -24.14 -7.08 -36.43
CA GLU A 389 -24.67 -5.77 -36.00
C GLU A 389 -23.59 -4.97 -35.25
N LEU A 390 -22.73 -5.66 -34.50
CA LEU A 390 -21.57 -5.09 -33.81
C LEU A 390 -20.52 -4.53 -34.79
N GLN A 391 -20.14 -5.33 -35.79
CA GLN A 391 -19.20 -4.89 -36.83
C GLN A 391 -19.73 -3.70 -37.65
N VAL A 392 -21.04 -3.61 -37.84
CA VAL A 392 -21.68 -2.48 -38.53
C VAL A 392 -21.64 -1.22 -37.67
N ALA A 393 -21.89 -1.31 -36.37
CA ALA A 393 -21.79 -0.20 -35.43
C ALA A 393 -20.36 0.34 -35.35
N ALA A 394 -19.36 -0.53 -35.20
CA ALA A 394 -17.94 -0.16 -35.15
C ALA A 394 -17.44 0.48 -36.46
N ARG A 395 -17.82 -0.06 -37.62
CA ARG A 395 -17.50 0.55 -38.93
C ARG A 395 -18.17 1.90 -39.14
N THR A 396 -19.39 2.08 -38.61
CA THR A 396 -20.12 3.35 -38.71
C THR A 396 -19.46 4.42 -37.83
N TYR A 397 -19.02 4.04 -36.64
CA TYR A 397 -18.25 4.91 -35.75
C TYR A 397 -16.89 5.29 -36.37
N LYS A 398 -16.15 4.32 -36.92
CA LYS A 398 -14.88 4.57 -37.64
C LYS A 398 -15.06 5.58 -38.77
N LYS A 399 -16.06 5.39 -39.63
CA LYS A 399 -16.37 6.33 -40.73
C LYS A 399 -16.72 7.75 -40.26
N MET A 400 -17.34 7.91 -39.09
CA MET A 400 -17.64 9.23 -38.54
C MET A 400 -16.38 9.94 -38.07
N VAL A 401 -15.48 9.23 -37.38
CA VAL A 401 -14.18 9.77 -36.93
C VAL A 401 -13.29 10.16 -38.11
N ASP A 402 -13.20 9.30 -39.13
CA ASP A 402 -12.35 9.53 -40.31
C ASP A 402 -12.88 10.67 -41.21
N SER A 403 -14.18 10.97 -41.16
CA SER A 403 -14.80 12.04 -41.95
C SER A 403 -14.51 13.46 -41.44
N GLY A 404 -13.80 13.59 -40.31
CA GLY A 404 -13.43 14.90 -39.75
C GLY A 404 -14.63 15.75 -39.31
N SER A 405 -15.82 15.16 -39.17
CA SER A 405 -16.97 15.83 -38.56
C SER A 405 -16.74 15.94 -37.05
N GLY A 406 -15.88 16.88 -36.66
CA GLY A 406 -15.68 17.27 -35.27
C GLY A 406 -17.02 17.67 -34.66
N VAL A 407 -17.56 16.82 -33.79
CA VAL A 407 -18.71 17.16 -32.95
C VAL A 407 -18.17 17.25 -31.53
N GLU A 408 -18.27 18.45 -30.97
CA GLU A 408 -17.92 18.70 -29.57
C GLU A 408 -18.69 17.72 -28.67
N ILE A 409 -17.90 17.02 -27.87
CA ILE A 409 -18.30 15.91 -27.01
C ILE A 409 -19.00 16.52 -25.79
N GLY A 410 -20.30 16.80 -25.92
CA GLY A 410 -21.05 17.47 -24.84
C GLY A 410 -22.56 17.26 -24.79
N ASP A 411 -23.21 16.66 -25.79
CA ASP A 411 -24.68 16.57 -25.77
C ASP A 411 -25.19 15.17 -26.13
N ALA A 412 -25.58 14.37 -25.12
CA ALA A 412 -26.11 13.01 -25.30
C ALA A 412 -27.42 12.95 -26.11
N THR A 413 -28.03 14.12 -26.39
CA THR A 413 -29.32 14.25 -27.07
C THR A 413 -29.23 13.99 -28.58
N TRP A 414 -28.09 14.30 -29.23
CA TRP A 414 -27.94 14.10 -30.69
C TRP A 414 -27.59 12.64 -31.05
N MET A 415 -26.82 11.93 -30.21
CA MET A 415 -26.50 10.51 -30.39
C MET A 415 -27.75 9.62 -30.33
N LYS A 416 -28.72 9.95 -29.46
CA LYS A 416 -30.05 9.30 -29.45
C LYS A 416 -30.78 9.44 -30.79
N LEU A 417 -30.72 10.62 -31.42
CA LEU A 417 -31.42 10.90 -32.68
C LEU A 417 -30.80 10.18 -33.90
N VAL A 418 -29.48 9.98 -33.88
CA VAL A 418 -28.73 9.36 -34.99
C VAL A 418 -28.84 7.84 -34.97
N LEU A 419 -28.76 7.22 -33.78
CA LEU A 419 -29.03 5.79 -33.63
C LEU A 419 -30.48 5.46 -33.96
N GLN A 420 -31.44 6.33 -33.61
CA GLN A 420 -32.85 6.16 -33.95
C GLN A 420 -33.14 6.35 -35.45
N LYS A 421 -32.43 7.27 -36.14
CA LYS A 421 -32.50 7.39 -37.61
C LYS A 421 -31.82 6.22 -38.34
N ALA A 422 -30.76 5.66 -37.79
CA ALA A 422 -30.11 4.47 -38.33
C ALA A 422 -31.02 3.23 -38.19
N PHE A 423 -31.73 3.12 -37.07
CA PHE A 423 -32.74 2.08 -36.83
C PHE A 423 -33.92 2.19 -37.80
N ASN A 424 -34.46 3.39 -38.00
CA ASN A 424 -35.57 3.64 -38.94
C ASN A 424 -35.19 3.51 -40.42
N LYS A 425 -33.90 3.39 -40.76
CA LYS A 425 -33.44 3.19 -42.14
C LYS A 425 -33.43 1.71 -42.55
N PHE A 426 -33.62 0.80 -41.59
CA PHE A 426 -33.67 -0.64 -41.82
C PHE A 426 -35.08 -1.22 -41.89
N GLU A 427 -36.13 -0.44 -41.60
CA GLU A 427 -37.51 -0.76 -42.02
C GLU A 427 -37.94 0.15 -43.17
N GLY A 428 -38.37 -0.46 -44.27
CA GLY A 428 -38.68 0.23 -45.51
C GLY A 428 -39.91 1.15 -45.44
N ALA A 429 -39.72 2.38 -45.92
CA ALA A 429 -40.68 3.32 -46.52
C ALA A 429 -42.00 3.69 -45.78
N GLY A 430 -42.09 4.96 -45.39
CA GLY A 430 -43.35 5.68 -45.18
C GLY A 430 -43.10 7.09 -44.64
N SER A 431 -43.36 8.12 -45.45
CA SER A 431 -43.17 9.53 -45.08
C SER A 431 -44.08 9.95 -43.93
N LEU A 432 -43.61 10.87 -43.07
CA LEU A 432 -44.48 11.72 -42.27
C LEU A 432 -43.82 13.12 -42.13
N GLU A 433 -44.21 14.00 -43.05
CA GLU A 433 -44.28 15.44 -42.80
C GLU A 433 -45.38 15.71 -41.75
N ASN A 434 -45.18 16.79 -40.98
CA ASN A 434 -46.11 17.42 -40.04
C ASN A 434 -46.37 16.68 -38.71
N GLN A 435 -45.85 17.23 -37.61
CA GLN A 435 -46.69 17.77 -36.53
C GLN A 435 -45.91 18.57 -35.48
N GLN A 436 -46.65 19.49 -34.86
CA GLN A 436 -46.26 20.67 -34.11
C GLN A 436 -45.71 20.40 -32.70
N LYS A 437 -44.92 21.37 -32.21
CA LYS A 437 -44.58 21.58 -30.79
C LYS A 437 -45.82 21.55 -29.90
N VAL A 438 -45.81 20.70 -28.87
CA VAL A 438 -46.56 20.91 -27.62
C VAL A 438 -45.62 20.59 -26.44
N PRO A 439 -45.45 21.49 -25.45
CA PRO A 439 -44.60 21.24 -24.29
C PRO A 439 -45.40 20.54 -23.17
N GLY A 440 -44.79 19.54 -22.55
CA GLY A 440 -45.29 18.91 -21.32
C GLY A 440 -45.83 17.49 -21.50
N LYS A 441 -44.93 16.52 -21.65
CA LYS A 441 -45.05 15.12 -21.21
C LYS A 441 -43.70 14.43 -21.43
N GLU A 442 -43.00 14.12 -20.34
CA GLU A 442 -41.86 13.20 -20.39
C GLU A 442 -42.38 11.80 -20.72
N VAL A 443 -41.98 11.29 -21.88
CA VAL A 443 -42.13 9.88 -22.25
C VAL A 443 -40.80 9.21 -21.99
N GLN A 444 -40.77 8.29 -21.01
CA GLN A 444 -39.65 7.38 -20.80
C GLN A 444 -39.52 6.45 -22.02
N ALA A 445 -38.39 6.56 -22.71
CA ALA A 445 -37.97 5.60 -23.73
C ALA A 445 -36.45 5.41 -23.69
N GLY A 446 -36.05 4.15 -23.50
CA GLY A 446 -34.77 3.57 -23.91
C GLY A 446 -33.53 4.16 -23.23
N GLY A 447 -33.01 3.42 -22.25
CA GLY A 447 -31.73 3.69 -21.60
C GLY A 447 -30.56 3.53 -22.58
N LEU A 448 -29.79 4.61 -22.71
CA LEU A 448 -28.41 4.59 -23.19
C LEU A 448 -27.71 5.72 -22.42
N VAL A 449 -26.70 5.39 -21.61
CA VAL A 449 -25.87 6.37 -20.90
C VAL A 449 -24.42 6.04 -21.22
N VAL A 450 -23.74 6.96 -21.91
CA VAL A 450 -22.31 6.83 -22.24
C VAL A 450 -21.52 7.58 -21.17
N LYS A 451 -20.56 6.92 -20.50
CA LYS A 451 -19.58 7.57 -19.62
C LYS A 451 -18.16 7.20 -20.07
N HIS A 452 -17.30 8.22 -20.22
CA HIS A 452 -15.92 8.08 -20.67
C HIS A 452 -14.97 7.68 -19.52
N LYS A 453 -14.00 6.80 -19.81
CA LYS A 453 -12.70 6.75 -19.11
C LYS A 453 -11.57 6.48 -20.11
N PHE A 454 -10.51 7.28 -20.04
CA PHE A 454 -9.27 7.08 -20.78
C PHE A 454 -8.50 5.88 -20.19
N VAL A 455 -7.91 5.03 -21.04
CA VAL A 455 -6.86 4.08 -20.64
C VAL A 455 -5.57 4.49 -21.36
N TYR A 456 -4.53 4.80 -20.58
CA TYR A 456 -3.18 5.01 -21.09
C TYR A 456 -2.62 3.68 -21.60
N LEU A 457 -2.17 3.65 -22.85
CA LEU A 457 -1.39 2.56 -23.41
C LEU A 457 0.00 2.52 -22.74
N LEU A 458 0.28 1.44 -22.00
CA LEU A 458 1.64 1.04 -21.65
C LEU A 458 2.34 0.61 -22.94
N ASN A 459 3.34 1.39 -23.35
CA ASN A 459 4.27 0.99 -24.40
C ASN A 459 5.02 -0.27 -23.96
N MET A 460 4.81 -1.38 -24.68
CA MET A 460 5.77 -2.47 -24.71
C MET A 460 6.98 -2.05 -25.54
N LYS A 461 8.13 -1.92 -24.89
CA LYS A 461 9.46 -2.24 -25.42
C LYS A 461 10.25 -2.98 -24.37
#